data_AF-A0AAT9LV40-F1
#
_entry.id   AF-A0AAT9LV40-F1
#
_cell.length_a   1.000
_cell.length_b   1.000
_cell.length_c   1.000
_cell.angle_alpha   90.00
_cell.angle_beta   90.00
_cell.angle_gamma   90.00
#
_symmetry.space_group_name_H-M   'P 1'
#
loop_
_entity.id
_entity.type
_entity.pdbx_description
1 polymer ?
#
loop_
_entity_poly.entity_id
_entity_poly.type
_entity_poly.pdbx_seq_one_letter_code
_entity_poly.pdbx_strand_id
1 'polypeptide(L)'
;MADATAPDLPDNWGRWGADDELGTLNLITDDVRARAAAEVRTGRWASLAQPITPNPMISSPFAPTTVDVSPVQRMMSHTGSALCAELRRHTFMPTIASPHIHGLTGIAVNPIARF
;
A
#
# COMPACT_ATOMS: atom_id res chain seq x y z
N MET A 1 -30.85 -7.24 12.81
CA MET A 1 -31.01 -8.24 11.74
C MET A 1 -29.70 -8.21 10.94
N ALA A 2 -28.70 -8.98 11.36
CA ALA A 2 -27.38 -8.99 10.73
C ALA A 2 -27.44 -9.82 9.45
N ASP A 3 -26.85 -9.28 8.37
CA ASP A 3 -26.75 -9.85 7.04
C ASP A 3 -25.99 -11.19 7.06
N ALA A 4 -26.61 -12.25 6.54
CA ALA A 4 -26.20 -13.64 6.66
C ALA A 4 -25.34 -14.13 5.47
N THR A 5 -24.57 -13.25 4.83
CA THR A 5 -23.93 -13.57 3.53
C THR A 5 -22.41 -13.37 3.45
N ALA A 6 -21.72 -12.99 4.53
CA ALA A 6 -20.26 -12.93 4.56
C ALA A 6 -19.68 -14.16 5.29
N PRO A 7 -18.69 -14.88 4.73
CA PRO A 7 -18.02 -15.95 5.46
C PRO A 7 -17.35 -15.37 6.71
N ASP A 8 -17.41 -16.11 7.81
CA ASP A 8 -16.73 -15.78 9.06
C ASP A 8 -15.21 -15.84 8.82
N LEU A 9 -14.63 -14.70 8.43
CA LEU A 9 -13.21 -14.56 8.15
C LEU A 9 -12.48 -14.33 9.47
N PRO A 10 -11.35 -15.02 9.71
CA PRO A 10 -10.62 -14.85 10.95
C PRO A 10 -10.13 -13.40 11.09
N ASP A 11 -10.43 -12.79 12.22
CA ASP A 11 -9.94 -11.47 12.59
C ASP A 11 -9.01 -11.54 13.81
N ASN A 12 -8.40 -10.40 14.17
CA ASN A 12 -7.58 -10.26 15.38
C ASN A 12 -8.23 -9.31 16.39
N TRP A 13 -9.54 -9.05 16.30
CA TRP A 13 -10.20 -8.09 17.19
C TRP A 13 -10.20 -8.59 18.63
N GLY A 14 -9.84 -7.71 19.58
CA GLY A 14 -9.77 -8.05 21.00
C GLY A 14 -8.62 -8.99 21.40
N ARG A 15 -7.80 -9.46 20.45
CA ARG A 15 -6.68 -10.38 20.71
C ARG A 15 -5.66 -9.84 21.71
N TRP A 16 -5.45 -8.52 21.72
CA TRP A 16 -4.50 -7.82 22.59
C TRP A 16 -5.18 -6.86 23.59
N GLY A 17 -6.50 -6.96 23.73
CA GLY A 17 -7.32 -6.05 24.52
C GLY A 17 -8.25 -5.21 23.64
N ALA A 18 -9.29 -4.66 24.26
CA ALA A 18 -10.28 -3.84 23.57
C ALA A 18 -9.73 -2.44 23.19
N ASP A 19 -8.72 -1.97 23.93
CA ASP A 19 -8.10 -0.65 23.76
C ASP A 19 -6.77 -0.72 22.99
N ASP A 20 -6.47 -1.84 22.32
CA ASP A 20 -5.23 -2.02 21.55
C ASP A 20 -5.26 -1.23 20.23
N GLU A 21 -4.23 -0.41 20.02
CA GLU A 21 -4.04 0.38 18.78
C GLU A 21 -2.89 -0.16 17.90
N LEU A 22 -2.14 -1.16 18.38
CA LEU A 22 -0.92 -1.65 17.70
C LEU A 22 -1.21 -2.85 16.77
N GLY A 23 -2.19 -3.68 17.11
CA GLY A 23 -2.55 -4.86 16.31
C GLY A 23 -1.39 -5.84 16.16
N THR A 24 -1.15 -6.30 14.93
CA THR A 24 -0.11 -7.32 14.65
C THR A 24 1.31 -6.84 14.95
N LEU A 25 1.56 -5.56 15.18
CA LEU A 25 2.85 -5.07 15.67
C LEU A 25 3.21 -5.64 17.04
N ASN A 26 2.21 -6.04 17.84
CA ASN A 26 2.40 -6.75 19.10
C ASN A 26 3.15 -8.10 18.93
N LEU A 27 3.23 -8.63 17.71
CA LEU A 27 4.01 -9.84 17.40
C LEU A 27 5.52 -9.58 17.28
N ILE A 28 5.94 -8.31 17.17
CA ILE A 28 7.35 -7.91 17.03
C ILE A 28 7.92 -7.69 18.44
N THR A 29 8.18 -8.79 19.13
CA THR A 29 8.78 -8.77 20.48
C THR A 29 10.31 -8.64 20.43
N ASP A 30 10.93 -8.37 21.58
CA ASP A 30 12.40 -8.33 21.70
C ASP A 30 13.06 -9.67 21.34
N ASP A 31 12.43 -10.80 21.70
CA ASP A 31 12.92 -12.14 21.32
C ASP A 31 12.86 -12.35 19.80
N VAL A 32 11.78 -11.90 19.15
CA VAL A 32 11.65 -11.98 17.68
C VAL A 32 12.71 -11.11 17.02
N ARG A 33 12.98 -9.92 17.57
CA ARG A 33 14.04 -9.02 17.08
C ARG A 33 15.43 -9.65 17.23
N ALA A 34 15.72 -10.25 18.38
CA ALA A 34 17.00 -10.93 18.62
C ALA A 34 17.20 -12.10 17.64
N ARG A 35 16.16 -12.92 17.42
CA ARG A 35 16.18 -14.01 16.43
C ARG A 35 16.41 -13.48 15.02
N ALA A 36 15.71 -12.42 14.61
CA ALA A 36 15.88 -11.84 13.29
C ALA A 36 17.29 -11.27 13.07
N ALA A 37 17.90 -10.67 14.09
CA ALA A 37 19.28 -10.21 14.02
C ALA A 37 20.29 -11.36 13.85
N ALA A 38 20.04 -12.51 14.49
CA ALA A 38 20.87 -13.70 14.37
C ALA A 38 20.88 -14.32 12.95
N GLU A 39 19.86 -14.05 12.12
CA GLU A 39 19.80 -14.51 10.72
C GLU A 39 20.81 -13.78 9.80
N VAL A 40 21.40 -12.67 10.26
CA VAL A 40 22.38 -11.91 9.46
C VAL A 40 23.71 -12.65 9.42
N ARG A 41 24.02 -13.28 8.27
CA ARG A 41 25.26 -14.08 8.08
C ARG A 41 26.37 -13.36 7.33
N THR A 42 26.02 -12.55 6.32
CA THR A 42 26.99 -11.98 5.36
C THR A 42 27.13 -10.46 5.46
N GLY A 43 26.25 -9.80 6.24
CA GLY A 43 26.23 -8.34 6.36
C GLY A 43 25.84 -7.58 5.08
N ARG A 44 25.39 -8.28 4.03
CA ARG A 44 24.90 -7.65 2.80
C ARG A 44 23.51 -7.09 3.03
N TRP A 45 23.27 -5.88 2.54
CA TRP A 45 21.96 -5.22 2.57
C TRP A 45 21.53 -4.83 1.16
N ALA A 46 20.22 -4.77 0.95
CA ALA A 46 19.60 -4.26 -0.28
C ALA A 46 18.41 -3.38 0.11
N SER A 47 18.23 -2.27 -0.60
CA SER A 47 17.04 -1.43 -0.42
C SER A 47 15.83 -2.08 -1.08
N LEU A 48 14.74 -2.23 -0.33
CA LEU A 48 13.43 -2.65 -0.86
C LEU A 48 12.51 -1.46 -1.18
N ALA A 49 13.00 -0.23 -1.01
CA ALA A 49 12.23 0.96 -1.30
C ALA A 49 12.11 1.20 -2.82
N GLN A 50 10.90 1.52 -3.27
CA GLN A 50 10.68 1.94 -4.65
C GLN A 50 11.23 3.37 -4.84
N PRO A 51 12.07 3.63 -5.84
CA PRO A 51 12.57 4.97 -6.11
C PRO A 51 11.44 5.97 -6.39
N ILE A 52 11.45 7.10 -5.68
CA ILE A 52 10.52 8.22 -5.89
C ILE A 52 11.26 9.28 -6.69
N THR A 53 11.08 9.27 -8.01
CA THR A 53 11.52 10.35 -8.89
C THR A 53 10.45 11.46 -8.97
N PRO A 54 10.77 12.74 -8.83
CA PRO A 54 9.80 13.78 -9.17
C PRO A 54 9.49 13.70 -10.67
N ASN A 55 8.20 13.67 -11.06
CA ASN A 55 7.77 13.77 -12.46
C ASN A 55 6.74 14.92 -12.57
N PRO A 56 6.99 15.96 -13.38
CA PRO A 56 6.03 17.04 -13.55
C PRO A 56 4.73 16.52 -14.19
N MET A 57 3.63 16.58 -13.43
CA MET A 57 2.30 16.15 -13.86
C MET A 57 1.54 17.19 -14.71
N ILE A 58 2.19 18.28 -15.12
CA ILE A 58 1.54 19.22 -16.02
C ILE A 58 1.85 18.77 -17.46
N SER A 59 0.91 18.05 -18.08
CA SER A 59 0.91 17.79 -19.53
C SER A 59 0.34 18.99 -20.30
N SER A 60 0.79 20.20 -19.97
CA SER A 60 0.49 21.42 -20.71
C SER A 60 1.75 21.82 -21.48
N PRO A 61 1.65 22.32 -22.72
CA PRO A 61 2.81 22.88 -23.42
C PRO A 61 3.44 24.08 -22.69
N PHE A 62 2.83 24.58 -21.61
CA PHE A 62 3.31 25.70 -20.78
C PHE A 62 3.61 25.31 -19.32
N ALA A 63 3.67 24.02 -19.03
CA ALA A 63 4.09 23.47 -17.75
C ALA A 63 5.53 23.84 -17.37
N PRO A 64 5.80 24.39 -16.18
CA PRO A 64 7.16 24.36 -15.64
C PRO A 64 7.57 22.90 -15.38
N THR A 65 8.63 22.42 -16.02
CA THR A 65 9.21 21.07 -15.78
C THR A 65 10.03 21.01 -14.49
N THR A 66 10.11 22.11 -13.76
CA THR A 66 10.97 22.32 -12.59
C THR A 66 10.23 22.20 -11.25
N VAL A 67 8.93 21.84 -11.26
CA VAL A 67 8.18 21.64 -10.01
C VAL A 67 8.37 20.23 -9.49
N ASP A 68 9.02 20.11 -8.34
CA ASP A 68 9.10 18.85 -7.60
C ASP A 68 7.70 18.48 -7.09
N VAL A 69 7.20 17.33 -7.53
CA VAL A 69 5.93 16.78 -7.05
C VAL A 69 6.09 16.12 -5.69
N SER A 70 5.03 16.19 -4.88
CA SER A 70 5.02 15.53 -3.57
C SER A 70 5.05 13.99 -3.73
N PRO A 71 5.82 13.26 -2.91
CA PRO A 71 5.86 11.79 -2.91
C PRO A 71 4.47 11.13 -2.80
N VAL A 72 3.55 11.78 -2.08
CA VAL A 72 2.17 11.33 -1.89
C VAL A 72 1.40 11.29 -3.21
N GLN A 73 1.63 12.24 -4.11
CA GLN A 73 0.93 12.31 -5.38
C GLN A 73 1.44 11.25 -6.37
N ARG A 74 2.70 10.81 -6.27
CA ARG A 74 3.24 9.66 -7.03
C ARG A 74 2.50 8.36 -6.71
N MET A 75 2.21 8.11 -5.42
CA MET A 75 1.46 6.93 -4.97
C MET A 75 0.07 6.89 -5.63
N MET A 76 -0.57 8.05 -5.82
CA MET A 76 -1.91 8.16 -6.40
C MET A 76 -1.97 7.88 -7.91
N SER A 77 -0.88 8.13 -8.65
CA SER A 77 -0.86 8.01 -10.13
C SER A 77 -0.30 6.69 -10.66
N HIS A 78 0.27 5.82 -9.82
CA HIS A 78 0.77 4.51 -10.22
C HIS A 78 -0.33 3.43 -10.14
N THR A 79 -1.43 3.63 -10.86
CA THR A 79 -2.60 2.73 -10.91
C THR A 79 -2.38 1.46 -11.75
N GLY A 80 -1.13 1.03 -11.94
CA GLY A 80 -0.77 -0.14 -12.76
C GLY A 80 -0.85 0.05 -14.28
N SER A 81 -1.28 1.21 -14.78
CA SER A 81 -1.50 1.48 -16.21
C SER A 81 -0.23 1.35 -17.07
N ALA A 82 0.92 1.85 -16.58
CA ALA A 82 2.21 1.73 -17.25
C ALA A 82 2.66 0.26 -17.39
N LEU A 83 2.43 -0.55 -16.35
CA LEU A 83 2.75 -1.99 -16.35
C LEU A 83 1.83 -2.78 -17.29
N CYS A 84 0.53 -2.42 -17.37
CA CYS A 84 -0.41 -3.00 -18.33
C CYS A 84 0.02 -2.76 -19.79
N ALA A 85 0.53 -1.55 -20.09
CA ALA A 85 1.01 -1.17 -21.40
C ALA A 85 2.29 -1.93 -21.79
N GLU A 86 3.24 -2.06 -20.86
CA GLU A 86 4.48 -2.82 -21.06
C GLU A 86 4.21 -4.32 -21.29
N LEU A 87 3.30 -4.91 -20.51
CA LEU A 87 2.97 -6.32 -20.60
C LEU A 87 2.00 -6.66 -21.76
N ARG A 88 1.46 -5.66 -22.48
CA ARG A 88 0.33 -5.80 -23.43
C ARG A 88 -0.82 -6.64 -22.85
N ARG A 89 -1.03 -6.58 -21.54
CA ARG A 89 -2.07 -7.32 -20.83
C ARG A 89 -3.11 -6.32 -20.35
N HIS A 90 -4.23 -6.27 -21.08
CA HIS A 90 -5.35 -5.38 -20.78
C HIS A 90 -6.44 -6.05 -19.93
N THR A 91 -6.19 -7.28 -19.48
CA THR A 91 -7.07 -8.03 -18.59
C THR A 91 -6.30 -8.36 -17.33
N PHE A 92 -6.79 -7.87 -16.21
CA PHE A 92 -6.22 -8.04 -14.87
C PHE A 92 -7.35 -7.89 -13.85
N MET A 93 -7.14 -8.40 -12.65
CA MET A 93 -8.08 -8.22 -11.55
C MET A 93 -7.75 -6.91 -10.82
N PRO A 94 -8.66 -5.91 -10.81
CA PRO A 94 -8.46 -4.69 -10.04
C PRO A 94 -8.78 -4.94 -8.57
N THR A 95 -7.83 -4.66 -7.68
CA THR A 95 -8.06 -4.60 -6.24
C THR A 95 -8.17 -3.15 -5.81
N ILE A 96 -9.37 -2.73 -5.44
CA ILE A 96 -9.65 -1.38 -4.92
C ILE A 96 -10.05 -1.56 -3.46
N ALA A 97 -9.13 -1.29 -2.54
CA ALA A 97 -9.45 -1.22 -1.13
C ALA A 97 -9.93 0.20 -0.82
N SER A 98 -11.22 0.34 -0.52
CA SER A 98 -11.79 1.59 -0.01
C SER A 98 -11.76 1.56 1.52
N PRO A 99 -10.96 2.42 2.18
CA PRO A 99 -11.11 2.64 3.61
C PRO A 99 -12.51 3.17 3.90
N HIS A 100 -13.25 2.53 4.80
CA HIS A 100 -14.58 2.98 5.19
C HIS A 100 -14.45 4.15 6.18
N ILE A 101 -14.49 5.38 5.65
CA ILE A 101 -14.52 6.61 6.44
C ILE A 101 -15.90 7.26 6.27
N HIS A 102 -16.62 7.45 7.38
CA HIS A 102 -17.99 7.96 7.35
C HIS A 102 -18.04 9.45 6.94
N GLY A 103 -18.98 9.82 6.06
CA GLY A 103 -19.24 11.21 5.66
C GLY A 103 -18.45 11.75 4.47
N LEU A 104 -17.59 10.95 3.83
CA LEU A 104 -16.86 11.36 2.62
C LEU A 104 -17.64 10.98 1.34
N THR A 105 -17.69 11.91 0.37
CA THR A 105 -18.27 11.71 -0.97
C THR A 105 -17.28 11.11 -1.97
N GLY A 106 -16.02 10.93 -1.56
CA GLY A 106 -14.96 10.30 -2.34
C GLY A 106 -13.72 10.07 -1.48
N ILE A 107 -12.94 9.05 -1.80
CA ILE A 107 -11.68 8.76 -1.13
C ILE A 107 -10.64 8.37 -2.17
N ALA A 108 -9.42 8.87 -1.99
CA ALA A 108 -8.33 8.53 -2.87
C ALA A 108 -7.86 7.10 -2.55
N VAL A 109 -7.94 6.21 -3.53
CA VAL A 109 -7.60 4.79 -3.39
C VAL A 109 -6.29 4.48 -4.11
N ASN A 110 -5.59 3.44 -3.66
CA ASN A 110 -4.45 2.86 -4.39
C ASN A 110 -4.91 1.57 -5.10
N PRO A 111 -5.41 1.65 -6.34
CA PRO A 111 -5.86 0.47 -7.06
C PRO A 111 -4.66 -0.38 -7.49
N ILE A 112 -4.64 -1.64 -7.09
CA ILE A 112 -3.60 -2.60 -7.48
C ILE A 112 -4.14 -3.49 -8.60
N ALA A 113 -3.41 -3.54 -9.71
CA ALA A 113 -3.68 -4.48 -10.80
C ALA A 113 -2.94 -5.82 -10.54
N ARG A 114 -3.67 -6.94 -10.56
CA ARG A 114 -3.10 -8.29 -10.45
C ARG A 114 -3.28 -9.05 -11.77
N PHE A 115 -2.16 -9.45 -12.38
CA PHE A 115 -2.10 -10.19 -13.66
C PHE A 115 -2.09 -11.71 -13.49
#